data_AF-A0A1H1EZW6-F1
#
_entry.id   AF-A0A1H1EZW6-F1
#
_cell.length_a   1.000
_cell.length_b   1.000
_cell.length_c   1.000
_cell.angle_alpha   90.00
_cell.angle_beta   90.00
_cell.angle_gamma   90.00
#
_symmetry.space_group_name_H-M   'P 1'
#
loop_
_entity.id
_entity.type
_entity.pdbx_description
1 polymer ?
#
loop_
_entity_poly.entity_id
_entity_poly.type
_entity_poly.pdbx_seq_one_letter_code
_entity_poly.pdbx_strand_id
1 'polypeptide(L)'
;MSLDLVLRAVSRTMPAASRSRHLEQWRADAAGATEAGMRPADVARGAIAVALTADRDAPVLTGEPRGAAPRRLSRRGSALVAAVVTVTVALWITGGGVDDTAAALPPALAATLDGARSAVGVVAAAAAVLAALFFASAALLSRALTARIAFACAALGLAALVVAGNLPITGEVMAGLVGLTTAGIVVGLAAAWRATPLALVRRASPLRRRLPLALTGLAVVCVVLVLGGLDTLVWNPMAKVPGVGIDAIYREMIAADGFVPEAAGSAVAVWGIVWFLAATAVTVWASTTAGAWLTPRRLGILYLGIIGVALFLRLFAGFGIGMSIADTFATSGGDVSALSQVFHLVGPVAFATAALLFGWAPSPKSDALGAPEGRTAAIAG
;
A
#
# COMPACT_ATOMS: atom_id res chain seq x y z
N MET A 1 -40.23 -4.30 13.86
CA MET A 1 -38.79 -4.09 14.13
C MET A 1 -38.66 -3.27 15.41
N SER A 2 -37.83 -3.68 16.37
CA SER A 2 -37.68 -2.94 17.65
C SER A 2 -37.09 -1.55 17.41
N LEU A 3 -37.66 -0.53 18.05
CA LEU A 3 -37.17 0.86 17.98
C LEU A 3 -35.69 0.96 18.37
N ASP A 4 -35.25 0.20 19.38
CA ASP A 4 -33.86 0.18 19.82
C ASP A 4 -32.91 -0.36 18.73
N LEU A 5 -33.36 -1.33 17.91
CA LEU A 5 -32.57 -1.82 16.77
C LEU A 5 -32.40 -0.72 15.70
N VAL A 6 -33.45 0.07 15.44
CA VAL A 6 -33.37 1.23 14.53
C VAL A 6 -32.35 2.23 15.06
N LEU A 7 -32.46 2.64 16.32
CA LEU A 7 -31.56 3.64 16.91
C LEU A 7 -30.11 3.14 16.96
N ARG A 8 -29.88 1.86 17.26
CA ARG A 8 -28.54 1.24 17.16
C ARG A 8 -28.02 1.29 15.72
N ALA A 9 -28.82 0.96 14.72
CA ALA A 9 -28.42 1.01 13.32
C ALA A 9 -28.09 2.44 12.87
N VAL A 10 -28.94 3.42 13.20
CA VAL A 10 -28.72 4.83 12.88
C VAL A 10 -27.47 5.37 13.58
N SER A 11 -27.25 5.05 14.86
CA SER A 11 -26.06 5.49 15.60
C SER A 11 -24.77 4.91 15.02
N ARG A 12 -24.81 3.71 14.42
CA ARG A 12 -23.64 3.14 13.72
C ARG A 12 -23.23 3.98 12.52
N THR A 13 -24.17 4.67 11.89
CA THR A 13 -23.84 5.62 10.82
C THR A 13 -23.13 6.85 11.37
N MET A 14 -23.32 7.26 12.63
CA MET A 14 -22.69 8.44 13.23
C MET A 14 -21.18 8.25 13.49
N PRO A 15 -20.39 9.35 13.56
CA PRO A 15 -18.98 9.30 13.94
C PRO A 15 -18.76 8.54 15.26
N ALA A 16 -17.73 7.70 15.31
CA ALA A 16 -17.48 6.82 16.45
C ALA A 16 -17.37 7.57 17.80
N ALA A 17 -16.82 8.79 17.78
CA ALA A 17 -16.65 9.62 18.98
C ALA A 17 -17.97 10.13 19.57
N SER A 18 -19.03 10.27 18.76
CA SER A 18 -20.32 10.79 19.22
C SER A 18 -21.42 9.73 19.26
N ARG A 19 -21.14 8.52 18.75
CA ARG A 19 -22.11 7.41 18.62
C ARG A 19 -22.79 7.04 19.93
N SER A 20 -22.03 6.82 21.01
CA SER A 20 -22.59 6.44 22.31
C SER A 20 -23.49 7.53 22.87
N ARG A 21 -23.00 8.78 22.84
CA ARG A 21 -23.76 9.96 23.30
C ARG A 21 -25.07 10.13 22.53
N HIS A 22 -25.07 10.05 21.20
CA HIS A 22 -26.31 10.18 20.42
C HIS A 22 -27.26 9.01 20.65
N LEU A 23 -26.74 7.77 20.76
CA LEU A 23 -27.58 6.61 21.05
C LEU A 23 -28.25 6.74 22.42
N GLU A 24 -27.53 7.22 23.42
CA GLU A 24 -28.05 7.49 24.76
C GLU A 24 -29.12 8.58 24.72
N GLN A 25 -28.84 9.71 24.06
CA GLN A 25 -29.80 10.80 23.86
C GLN A 25 -31.08 10.32 23.17
N TRP A 26 -30.97 9.62 22.03
CA TRP A 26 -32.14 9.14 21.32
C TRP A 26 -32.94 8.08 22.08
N ARG A 27 -32.28 7.31 22.96
CA ARG A 27 -32.98 6.38 23.85
C ARG A 27 -33.74 7.12 24.95
N ALA A 28 -33.15 8.17 25.52
CA ALA A 28 -33.83 9.03 26.47
C ALA A 28 -35.04 9.73 25.82
N ASP A 29 -34.85 10.28 24.62
CA ASP A 29 -35.92 10.91 23.84
C ASP A 29 -37.04 9.92 23.50
N ALA A 30 -36.68 8.68 23.13
CA ALA A 30 -37.65 7.63 22.85
C ALA A 30 -38.43 7.19 24.10
N ALA A 31 -37.79 7.19 25.27
CA ALA A 31 -38.44 6.88 26.54
C ALA A 31 -39.40 7.99 26.99
N GLY A 32 -39.03 9.26 26.78
CA GLY A 32 -39.88 10.43 27.10
C GLY A 32 -40.93 10.76 26.03
N ALA A 33 -40.91 10.09 24.88
CA ALA A 33 -41.76 10.46 23.74
C ALA A 33 -43.26 10.46 24.08
N THR A 34 -43.74 9.47 24.84
CA THR A 34 -45.17 9.34 25.21
C THR A 34 -45.64 10.45 26.14
N GLU A 35 -44.80 10.87 27.09
CA GLU A 35 -45.11 11.98 28.00
C GLU A 35 -45.18 13.32 27.27
N ALA A 36 -44.38 13.47 26.21
CA ALA A 36 -44.40 14.63 25.32
C ALA A 36 -45.51 14.59 24.25
N GLY A 37 -46.41 13.60 24.28
CA GLY A 37 -47.47 13.43 23.27
C GLY A 37 -46.96 13.05 21.87
N MET A 38 -45.72 12.58 21.76
CA MET A 38 -45.09 12.15 20.51
C MET A 38 -45.11 10.64 20.36
N ARG A 39 -45.12 10.15 19.11
CA ARG A 39 -44.94 8.72 18.85
C ARG A 39 -43.45 8.40 18.89
N PRO A 40 -43.00 7.30 19.52
CA PRO A 40 -41.59 6.89 19.51
C PRO A 40 -41.01 6.70 18.10
N ALA A 41 -41.84 6.41 17.10
CA ALA A 41 -41.44 6.34 15.69
C ALA A 41 -40.96 7.69 15.13
N ASP A 42 -41.49 8.81 15.62
CA ASP A 42 -41.08 10.15 15.19
C ASP A 42 -39.69 10.50 15.73
N VAL A 43 -39.32 10.01 16.92
CA VAL A 43 -37.95 10.09 17.44
C VAL A 43 -36.97 9.33 16.53
N ALA A 44 -37.33 8.14 16.06
CA ALA A 44 -36.48 7.41 15.11
C ALA A 44 -36.33 8.14 13.76
N ARG A 45 -37.40 8.75 13.24
CA ARG A 45 -37.33 9.58 12.03
C ARG A 45 -36.44 10.80 12.25
N GLY A 46 -36.57 11.47 13.39
CA GLY A 46 -35.69 12.56 13.81
C GLY A 46 -34.23 12.14 13.89
N ALA A 47 -33.94 11.00 14.51
CA ALA A 47 -32.59 10.43 14.56
C ALA A 47 -32.02 10.14 13.16
N ILE A 48 -32.83 9.60 12.25
CA ILE A 48 -32.43 9.37 10.84
C ILE A 48 -32.15 10.71 10.15
N ALA A 49 -33.03 11.70 10.28
CA ALA A 49 -32.85 13.03 9.69
C ALA A 49 -31.59 13.72 10.21
N VAL A 50 -31.32 13.66 11.52
CA VAL A 50 -30.08 14.16 12.13
C VAL A 50 -28.88 13.40 11.59
N ALA A 51 -28.93 12.07 11.49
CA ALA A 51 -27.82 11.29 10.96
C ALA A 51 -27.50 11.59 9.49
N LEU A 52 -28.52 11.93 8.68
CA LEU A 52 -28.38 12.29 7.28
C LEU A 52 -27.91 13.75 7.09
N THR A 53 -28.31 14.67 7.96
CA THR A 53 -27.98 16.10 7.85
C THR A 53 -26.77 16.52 8.68
N ALA A 54 -26.31 15.68 9.62
CA ALA A 54 -25.16 15.98 10.46
C ALA A 54 -23.92 16.32 9.62
N ASP A 55 -23.31 17.47 9.90
CA ASP A 55 -22.00 17.86 9.37
C ASP A 55 -20.96 16.86 9.88
N ARG A 56 -20.68 15.82 9.08
CA ARG A 56 -19.79 14.71 9.44
C ARG A 56 -18.34 15.11 9.66
N ASP A 57 -18.00 16.35 9.32
CA ASP A 57 -16.68 16.95 9.52
C ASP A 57 -16.69 17.97 10.67
N ALA A 58 -17.82 18.15 11.37
CA ALA A 58 -17.92 19.04 12.52
C ALA A 58 -17.03 18.54 13.69
N PRO A 59 -16.16 19.41 14.24
CA PRO A 59 -15.26 19.03 15.34
C PRO A 59 -15.98 18.55 16.58
N VAL A 60 -17.21 19.02 16.82
CA VAL A 60 -18.04 18.57 17.94
C VAL A 60 -18.43 17.09 17.83
N LEU A 61 -18.55 16.56 16.60
CA LEU A 61 -18.94 15.17 16.35
C LEU A 61 -17.72 14.25 16.21
N THR A 62 -16.63 14.71 15.62
CA THR A 62 -15.43 13.90 15.35
C THR A 62 -14.37 14.02 16.45
N GLY A 63 -14.33 15.16 17.14
CA GLY A 63 -13.20 15.59 17.96
C GLY A 63 -11.92 15.82 17.16
N GLU A 64 -12.04 16.06 15.85
CA GLU A 64 -10.93 16.37 14.94
C GLU A 64 -11.15 17.75 14.30
N PRO A 65 -10.09 18.47 13.88
CA PRO A 65 -10.23 19.70 13.11
C PRO A 65 -11.02 19.46 11.82
N ARG A 66 -11.80 20.46 11.40
CA ARG A 66 -12.50 20.45 10.10
C ARG A 66 -11.49 20.19 8.97
N GLY A 67 -11.86 19.35 8.01
CA GLY A 67 -11.06 18.92 6.87
C GLY A 67 -10.15 17.73 7.16
N ALA A 68 -10.04 17.26 8.40
CA ALA A 68 -9.20 16.11 8.74
C ALA A 68 -9.74 14.80 8.14
N ALA A 69 -11.07 14.64 8.12
CA ALA A 69 -11.73 13.44 7.60
C ALA A 69 -11.46 13.21 6.09
N PRO A 70 -11.77 14.17 5.17
CA PRO A 70 -11.51 13.97 3.75
C PRO A 70 -10.03 13.75 3.44
N ARG A 71 -9.10 14.41 4.17
CA ARG A 71 -7.65 14.19 4.02
C ARG A 71 -7.21 12.79 4.42
N ARG A 72 -7.74 12.25 5.52
CA ARG A 72 -7.43 10.89 5.96
C ARG A 72 -7.94 9.87 4.96
N LEU A 73 -9.15 10.07 4.44
CA LEU A 73 -9.75 9.20 3.45
C LEU A 73 -8.97 9.25 2.13
N SER A 74 -8.64 10.44 1.62
CA SER A 74 -7.83 10.58 0.40
C SER A 74 -6.44 9.97 0.58
N ARG A 75 -5.78 10.16 1.73
CA ARG A 75 -4.49 9.51 2.01
C ARG A 75 -4.59 7.97 1.99
N ARG A 76 -5.66 7.39 2.57
CA ARG A 76 -5.90 5.94 2.51
C ARG A 76 -6.22 5.46 1.10
N GLY A 77 -7.03 6.22 0.36
CA GLY A 77 -7.32 5.98 -1.05
C GLY A 77 -6.04 5.97 -1.89
N SER A 78 -5.21 7.01 -1.78
CA SER A 78 -3.93 7.10 -2.51
C SER A 78 -2.97 5.97 -2.16
N ALA A 79 -2.90 5.56 -0.89
CA ALA A 79 -2.09 4.42 -0.46
C ALA A 79 -2.56 3.09 -1.07
N LEU A 80 -3.88 2.87 -1.16
CA LEU A 80 -4.44 1.70 -1.84
C LEU A 80 -4.16 1.76 -3.34
N VAL A 81 -4.34 2.90 -3.99
CA VAL A 81 -4.03 3.05 -5.42
C VAL A 81 -2.56 2.75 -5.68
N ALA A 82 -1.65 3.29 -4.88
CA ALA A 82 -0.22 3.00 -5.02
C ALA A 82 0.08 1.50 -4.87
N ALA A 83 -0.56 0.83 -3.90
CA ALA A 83 -0.44 -0.61 -3.69
C ALA A 83 -0.98 -1.41 -4.89
N VAL A 84 -2.18 -1.07 -5.38
CA VAL A 84 -2.81 -1.71 -6.54
C VAL A 84 -1.97 -1.53 -7.79
N VAL A 85 -1.57 -0.30 -8.12
CA VAL A 85 -0.74 -0.01 -9.29
C VAL A 85 0.55 -0.80 -9.24
N THR A 86 1.23 -0.84 -8.09
CA THR A 86 2.49 -1.57 -7.95
C THR A 86 2.31 -3.06 -8.22
N VAL A 87 1.29 -3.66 -7.60
CA VAL A 87 1.00 -5.09 -7.77
C VAL A 87 0.57 -5.40 -9.20
N THR A 88 -0.35 -4.62 -9.78
CA THR A 88 -0.85 -4.85 -11.13
C THR A 88 0.23 -4.64 -12.19
N VAL A 89 1.06 -3.60 -12.07
CA VAL A 89 2.19 -3.38 -12.98
C VAL A 89 3.18 -4.53 -12.89
N ALA A 90 3.50 -5.00 -11.68
CA ALA A 90 4.41 -6.12 -11.53
C ALA A 90 3.82 -7.43 -12.07
N LEU A 91 2.55 -7.74 -11.78
CA LEU A 91 1.86 -8.89 -12.37
C LEU A 91 1.78 -8.79 -13.89
N TRP A 92 1.63 -7.60 -14.46
CA TRP A 92 1.64 -7.41 -15.90
C TRP A 92 3.03 -7.65 -16.51
N ILE A 93 4.09 -7.08 -15.92
CA ILE A 93 5.48 -7.28 -16.37
C ILE A 93 5.90 -8.75 -16.25
N THR A 94 5.41 -9.45 -15.23
CA THR A 94 5.87 -10.81 -14.87
C THR A 94 4.91 -11.93 -15.25
N GLY A 95 3.70 -11.58 -15.68
CA GLY A 95 2.62 -12.51 -16.01
C GLY A 95 2.54 -12.88 -17.49
N GLY A 96 3.45 -12.38 -18.32
CA GLY A 96 3.61 -12.83 -19.70
C GLY A 96 4.17 -14.25 -19.75
N GLY A 97 3.33 -15.23 -19.44
CA GLY A 97 3.53 -16.66 -19.63
C GLY A 97 4.78 -17.25 -18.96
N VAL A 98 4.60 -18.03 -17.90
CA VAL A 98 5.51 -19.17 -17.73
C VAL A 98 5.14 -20.11 -18.87
N ASP A 99 5.85 -20.04 -19.99
CA ASP A 99 5.69 -21.02 -21.05
C ASP A 99 6.00 -22.41 -20.45
N ASP A 100 5.22 -23.43 -20.82
CA ASP A 100 5.34 -24.82 -20.32
C ASP A 100 6.73 -25.45 -20.54
N THR A 101 7.63 -24.74 -21.21
CA THR A 101 8.99 -25.15 -21.59
C THR A 101 10.07 -24.77 -20.56
N ALA A 102 9.81 -23.83 -19.65
CA ALA A 102 10.76 -23.49 -18.59
C ALA A 102 10.96 -24.69 -17.65
N ALA A 103 12.19 -24.97 -17.24
CA ALA A 103 12.55 -26.12 -16.38
C ALA A 103 11.47 -26.39 -15.32
N ALA A 104 10.75 -27.50 -15.49
CA ALA A 104 9.47 -27.74 -14.81
C ALA A 104 9.63 -27.53 -13.31
N LEU A 105 9.06 -26.44 -12.79
CA LEU A 105 8.90 -26.27 -11.36
C LEU A 105 8.19 -27.53 -10.81
N PRO A 106 8.52 -27.98 -9.59
CA PRO A 106 7.71 -28.99 -8.93
C PRO A 106 6.22 -28.59 -9.03
N PRO A 107 5.32 -29.47 -9.50
CA PRO A 107 3.92 -29.09 -9.77
C PRO A 107 3.23 -28.41 -8.58
N ALA A 108 3.57 -28.83 -7.36
CA ALA A 108 3.09 -28.21 -6.13
C ALA A 108 3.53 -26.74 -5.99
N LEU A 109 4.77 -26.40 -6.35
CA LEU A 109 5.27 -25.03 -6.29
C LEU A 109 4.64 -24.16 -7.38
N ALA A 110 4.49 -24.66 -8.61
CA ALA A 110 3.80 -23.96 -9.69
C ALA A 110 2.36 -23.62 -9.29
N ALA A 111 1.58 -24.62 -8.84
CA ALA A 111 0.22 -24.42 -8.37
C ALA A 111 0.13 -23.42 -7.20
N THR A 112 1.12 -23.45 -6.29
CA THR A 112 1.19 -22.49 -5.17
C THR A 112 1.42 -21.06 -5.67
N LEU A 113 2.32 -20.86 -6.63
CA LEU A 113 2.62 -19.53 -7.19
C LEU A 113 1.43 -18.98 -7.99
N ASP A 114 0.76 -19.82 -8.77
CA ASP A 114 -0.44 -19.41 -9.52
C ASP A 114 -1.61 -19.07 -8.60
N GLY A 115 -1.82 -19.88 -7.56
CA GLY A 115 -2.77 -19.58 -6.50
C GLY A 115 -2.43 -18.25 -5.80
N ALA A 116 -1.16 -17.99 -5.52
CA ALA A 116 -0.71 -16.74 -4.93
C ALA A 116 -0.93 -15.53 -5.86
N ARG A 117 -0.58 -15.64 -7.16
CA ARG A 117 -0.82 -14.60 -8.17
C ARG A 117 -2.31 -14.27 -8.28
N SER A 118 -3.15 -15.30 -8.36
CA SER A 118 -4.61 -15.15 -8.43
C SER A 118 -5.16 -14.46 -7.18
N ALA A 119 -4.75 -14.92 -5.99
CA ALA A 119 -5.14 -14.30 -4.72
C ALA A 119 -4.72 -12.83 -4.63
N VAL A 120 -3.48 -12.52 -5.04
CA VAL A 120 -2.95 -11.15 -5.09
C VAL A 120 -3.76 -10.28 -6.07
N GLY A 121 -4.13 -10.81 -7.24
CA GLY A 121 -5.00 -10.13 -8.21
C GLY A 121 -6.38 -9.80 -7.65
N VAL A 122 -7.03 -10.77 -6.98
CA VAL A 122 -8.33 -10.56 -6.31
C VAL A 122 -8.22 -9.50 -5.21
N VAL A 123 -7.18 -9.56 -4.39
CA VAL A 123 -6.92 -8.57 -3.33
C VAL A 123 -6.69 -7.18 -3.93
N ALA A 124 -5.95 -7.07 -5.04
CA ALA A 124 -5.73 -5.81 -5.74
C ALA A 124 -7.05 -5.23 -6.29
N ALA A 125 -7.91 -6.05 -6.90
CA ALA A 125 -9.22 -5.60 -7.37
C ALA A 125 -10.11 -5.11 -6.21
N ALA A 126 -10.17 -5.83 -5.10
CA ALA A 126 -10.91 -5.42 -3.90
C ALA A 126 -10.34 -4.12 -3.30
N ALA A 127 -9.02 -3.97 -3.28
CA ALA A 127 -8.34 -2.76 -2.84
C ALA A 127 -8.65 -1.55 -3.74
N ALA A 128 -8.77 -1.74 -5.06
CA ALA A 128 -9.15 -0.70 -6.00
C ALA A 128 -10.59 -0.20 -5.77
N VAL A 129 -11.54 -1.13 -5.53
CA VAL A 129 -12.92 -0.78 -5.16
C VAL A 129 -12.94 0.00 -3.84
N LEU A 130 -12.21 -0.47 -2.84
CA LEU A 130 -12.12 0.23 -1.55
C LEU A 130 -11.48 1.63 -1.70
N ALA A 131 -10.49 1.79 -2.57
CA ALA A 131 -9.89 3.08 -2.87
C ALA A 131 -10.90 4.04 -3.50
N ALA A 132 -11.70 3.57 -4.47
CA ALA A 132 -12.77 4.34 -5.08
C ALA A 132 -13.80 4.80 -4.02
N LEU A 133 -14.20 3.92 -3.10
CA LEU A 133 -15.09 4.26 -1.99
C LEU A 133 -14.49 5.32 -1.05
N PHE A 134 -13.18 5.25 -0.77
CA PHE A 134 -12.51 6.29 0.01
C PHE A 134 -12.46 7.63 -0.70
N PHE A 135 -12.21 7.67 -2.02
CA PHE A 135 -12.23 8.92 -2.78
C PHE A 135 -13.64 9.49 -2.91
N ALA A 136 -14.66 8.66 -3.14
CA ALA A 136 -16.06 9.10 -3.14
C ALA A 136 -16.44 9.70 -1.77
N SER A 137 -16.06 9.04 -0.67
CA SER A 137 -16.28 9.54 0.68
C SER A 137 -15.52 10.85 0.94
N ALA A 138 -14.27 10.96 0.46
CA ALA A 138 -13.50 12.17 0.55
C ALA A 138 -14.13 13.32 -0.24
N ALA A 139 -14.71 13.05 -1.42
CA ALA A 139 -15.43 14.03 -2.23
C ALA A 139 -16.67 14.57 -1.49
N LEU A 140 -17.50 13.67 -0.95
CA LEU A 140 -18.70 14.02 -0.19
C LEU A 140 -18.39 14.89 1.04
N LEU A 141 -17.29 14.60 1.73
CA LEU A 141 -16.87 15.34 2.93
C LEU A 141 -16.04 16.60 2.62
N SER A 142 -15.64 16.81 1.35
CA SER A 142 -14.84 17.98 0.97
C SER A 142 -15.70 19.24 0.86
N ARG A 143 -15.23 20.33 1.47
CA ARG A 143 -15.87 21.66 1.39
C ARG A 143 -15.44 22.44 0.16
N ALA A 144 -14.19 22.31 -0.25
CA ALA A 144 -13.69 22.94 -1.47
C ALA A 144 -14.29 22.23 -2.70
N LEU A 145 -15.00 22.97 -3.55
CA LEU A 145 -15.60 22.45 -4.77
C LEU A 145 -14.56 21.76 -5.66
N THR A 146 -13.36 22.34 -5.77
CA THR A 146 -12.23 21.78 -6.52
C THR A 146 -11.81 20.41 -6.00
N ALA A 147 -11.64 20.25 -4.69
CA ALA A 147 -11.30 18.96 -4.07
C ALA A 147 -12.43 17.93 -4.26
N ARG A 148 -13.69 18.36 -4.16
CA ARG A 148 -14.86 17.49 -4.37
C ARG A 148 -14.90 16.93 -5.79
N ILE A 149 -14.79 17.79 -6.81
CA ILE A 149 -14.78 17.37 -8.21
C ILE A 149 -13.59 16.45 -8.48
N ALA A 150 -12.39 16.84 -8.04
CA ALA A 150 -11.19 16.06 -8.28
C ALA A 150 -11.24 14.65 -7.66
N PHE A 151 -11.70 14.52 -6.40
CA PHE A 151 -11.88 13.21 -5.78
C PHE A 151 -13.03 12.40 -6.39
N ALA A 152 -14.10 13.03 -6.86
CA ALA A 152 -15.15 12.34 -7.61
C ALA A 152 -14.61 11.77 -8.93
N CYS A 153 -13.81 12.53 -9.67
CA CYS A 153 -13.10 12.05 -10.86
C CYS A 153 -12.18 10.88 -10.54
N ALA A 154 -11.41 10.94 -9.44
CA ALA A 154 -10.56 9.83 -9.00
C ALA A 154 -11.37 8.56 -8.69
N ALA A 155 -12.51 8.70 -8.00
CA ALA A 155 -13.38 7.57 -7.67
C ALA A 155 -14.01 6.94 -8.92
N LEU A 156 -14.54 7.76 -9.83
CA LEU A 156 -15.14 7.31 -11.08
C LEU A 156 -14.10 6.66 -12.01
N GLY A 157 -12.92 7.26 -12.14
CA GLY A 157 -11.82 6.70 -12.91
C GLY A 157 -11.38 5.32 -12.41
N LEU A 158 -11.23 5.15 -11.09
CA LEU A 158 -10.91 3.85 -10.49
C LEU A 158 -12.01 2.81 -10.71
N ALA A 159 -13.28 3.18 -10.50
CA ALA A 159 -14.40 2.27 -10.70
C ALA A 159 -14.47 1.83 -12.18
N ALA A 160 -14.29 2.76 -13.11
CA ALA A 160 -14.22 2.46 -14.53
C ALA A 160 -13.03 1.57 -14.88
N LEU A 161 -11.84 1.78 -14.30
CA LEU A 161 -10.67 0.91 -14.51
C LEU A 161 -10.92 -0.53 -14.04
N VAL A 162 -11.59 -0.72 -12.90
CA VAL A 162 -11.95 -2.06 -12.39
C VAL A 162 -12.91 -2.78 -13.36
N VAL A 163 -13.89 -2.07 -13.90
CA VAL A 163 -14.82 -2.63 -14.91
C VAL A 163 -14.09 -2.89 -16.23
N ALA A 164 -13.27 -1.95 -16.68
CA ALA A 164 -12.50 -2.00 -17.91
C ALA A 164 -11.54 -3.20 -17.98
N GLY A 165 -10.96 -3.59 -16.85
CA GLY A 165 -10.08 -4.77 -16.78
C GLY A 165 -10.74 -6.10 -17.21
N ASN A 166 -12.06 -6.13 -17.35
CA ASN A 166 -12.83 -7.30 -17.79
C ASN A 166 -13.46 -7.12 -19.19
N LEU A 167 -13.20 -5.99 -19.86
CA LEU A 167 -13.80 -5.64 -21.14
C LEU A 167 -12.70 -5.43 -22.20
N PRO A 168 -12.98 -5.71 -23.49
CA PRO A 168 -12.05 -5.43 -24.59
C PRO A 168 -12.02 -3.93 -24.89
N ILE A 169 -11.37 -3.16 -24.03
CA ILE A 169 -11.27 -1.70 -24.14
C ILE A 169 -10.02 -1.31 -24.93
N THR A 170 -10.12 -0.27 -25.78
CA THR A 170 -8.97 0.25 -26.53
C THR A 170 -7.95 0.90 -25.59
N GLY A 171 -6.67 0.87 -25.98
CA GLY A 171 -5.59 1.47 -25.20
C GLY A 171 -5.80 2.96 -24.90
N GLU A 172 -6.44 3.69 -25.81
CA GLU A 172 -6.76 5.12 -25.64
C GLU A 172 -7.75 5.37 -24.50
N VAL A 173 -8.80 4.55 -24.40
CA VAL A 173 -9.78 4.67 -23.31
C VAL A 173 -9.13 4.32 -21.98
N MET A 174 -8.29 3.28 -21.94
CA MET A 174 -7.51 2.94 -20.74
C MET A 174 -6.59 4.09 -20.32
N ALA A 175 -5.87 4.70 -21.25
CA ALA A 175 -5.02 5.85 -20.99
C ALA A 175 -5.84 7.05 -20.46
N GLY A 176 -7.02 7.30 -21.03
CA GLY A 176 -7.96 8.33 -20.57
C GLY A 176 -8.44 8.10 -19.12
N LEU A 177 -8.79 6.86 -18.77
CA LEU A 177 -9.21 6.50 -17.42
C LEU A 177 -8.07 6.60 -16.39
N VAL A 178 -6.85 6.21 -16.78
CA VAL A 178 -5.65 6.41 -15.94
C VAL A 178 -5.37 7.90 -15.77
N GLY A 179 -5.46 8.70 -16.83
CA GLY A 179 -5.30 10.16 -16.79
C GLY A 179 -6.32 10.83 -15.87
N LEU A 180 -7.61 10.46 -15.98
CA LEU A 180 -8.68 10.96 -15.13
C LEU A 180 -8.43 10.64 -13.66
N THR A 181 -8.04 9.39 -13.37
CA THR A 181 -7.77 8.93 -12.01
C THR A 181 -6.59 9.67 -11.40
N THR A 182 -5.46 9.72 -12.11
CA THR A 182 -4.22 10.34 -11.64
C THR A 182 -4.38 11.85 -11.45
N ALA A 183 -4.99 12.55 -12.42
CA ALA A 183 -5.28 13.97 -12.31
C ALA A 183 -6.22 14.27 -11.13
N GLY A 184 -7.28 13.47 -10.95
CA GLY A 184 -8.20 13.59 -9.83
C GLY A 184 -7.52 13.43 -8.47
N ILE A 185 -6.61 12.45 -8.34
CA ILE A 185 -5.83 12.24 -7.12
C ILE A 185 -4.90 13.43 -6.86
N VAL A 186 -4.11 13.85 -7.84
CA VAL A 186 -3.10 14.91 -7.69
C VAL A 186 -3.77 16.25 -7.35
N VAL A 187 -4.77 16.66 -8.14
CA VAL A 187 -5.50 17.92 -7.92
C VAL A 187 -6.27 17.87 -6.59
N GLY A 188 -6.90 16.74 -6.27
CA GLY A 188 -7.64 16.55 -5.03
C GLY A 188 -6.73 16.65 -3.79
N LEU A 189 -5.56 16.01 -3.82
CA LEU A 189 -4.58 16.11 -2.74
C LEU A 189 -4.04 17.54 -2.60
N ALA A 190 -3.67 18.19 -3.70
CA ALA A 190 -3.18 19.57 -3.68
C ALA A 190 -4.22 20.55 -3.09
N ALA A 191 -5.48 20.44 -3.52
CA ALA A 191 -6.58 21.26 -3.02
C ALA A 191 -6.88 20.96 -1.54
N ALA A 192 -6.93 19.68 -1.16
CA ALA A 192 -7.22 19.27 0.21
C ALA A 192 -6.11 19.68 1.19
N TRP A 193 -4.84 19.61 0.80
CA TRP A 193 -3.70 19.82 1.69
C TRP A 193 -3.35 21.30 1.91
N ARG A 194 -3.66 22.19 0.96
CA ARG A 194 -3.47 23.64 1.13
C ARG A 194 -4.33 24.25 2.24
N ALA A 195 -5.51 23.68 2.51
CA ALA A 195 -6.55 24.34 3.30
C ALA A 195 -6.35 24.39 4.83
N THR A 196 -5.29 23.81 5.41
CA THR A 196 -5.11 23.78 6.87
C THR A 196 -3.73 23.24 7.26
N PRO A 197 -2.92 23.99 8.02
CA PRO A 197 -1.67 23.48 8.57
C PRO A 197 -1.98 22.34 9.57
N LEU A 198 -1.40 21.16 9.34
CA LEU A 198 -1.49 20.07 10.31
C LEU A 198 -0.40 20.28 11.36
N ALA A 199 -0.81 20.35 12.63
CA ALA A 199 0.15 20.24 13.73
C ALA A 199 0.83 18.87 13.63
N LEU A 200 2.11 18.86 13.29
CA LEU A 200 2.91 17.65 13.25
C LEU A 200 3.17 17.20 14.69
N VAL A 201 2.39 16.22 15.15
CA VAL A 201 2.66 15.57 16.44
C VAL A 201 4.00 14.84 16.32
N ARG A 202 5.02 15.36 17.00
CA ARG A 202 6.32 14.69 17.10
C ARG A 202 6.16 13.43 17.94
N ARG A 203 6.07 12.28 17.26
CA ARG A 203 6.14 10.98 17.92
C ARG A 203 7.60 10.54 17.97
N ALA A 204 8.13 10.39 19.17
CA ALA A 204 9.44 9.81 19.42
C ALA A 204 9.30 8.35 19.86
N SER A 205 10.24 7.49 19.48
CA SER A 205 10.32 6.11 19.95
C SER A 205 11.64 5.88 20.70
N PRO A 206 11.68 5.13 21.81
CA PRO A 206 12.93 4.84 22.50
C PRO A 206 13.83 3.92 21.67
N LEU A 207 15.14 4.03 21.83
CA LEU A 207 16.15 3.26 21.06
C LEU A 207 15.89 1.74 21.16
N ARG A 208 15.57 1.25 22.37
CA ARG A 208 15.26 -0.19 22.62
C ARG A 208 14.16 -0.78 21.75
N ARG A 209 13.24 0.05 21.24
CA ARG A 209 12.15 -0.39 20.34
C ARG A 209 12.51 -0.27 18.86
N ARG A 210 13.42 0.65 18.51
CA ARG A 210 13.81 0.95 17.12
C ARG A 210 14.93 0.05 16.64
N LEU A 211 15.97 -0.09 17.46
CA LEU A 211 17.21 -0.77 17.09
C LEU A 211 17.01 -2.23 16.65
N PRO A 212 16.28 -3.10 17.40
CA PRO A 212 16.09 -4.48 16.94
C PRO A 212 15.39 -4.56 15.59
N LEU A 213 14.37 -3.72 15.37
CA LEU A 213 13.66 -3.70 14.08
C LEU A 213 14.55 -3.18 12.94
N ALA A 214 15.41 -2.19 13.21
CA ALA A 214 16.35 -1.68 12.23
C ALA A 214 17.39 -2.74 11.84
N LEU A 215 17.95 -3.46 12.83
CA LEU A 215 18.89 -4.55 12.59
C LEU A 215 18.24 -5.72 11.83
N THR A 216 17.01 -6.10 12.20
CA THR A 216 16.24 -7.11 11.45
C THR A 216 15.99 -6.65 10.02
N GLY A 217 15.57 -5.39 9.82
CA GLY A 217 15.36 -4.82 8.49
C GLY A 217 16.62 -4.87 7.63
N LEU A 218 17.77 -4.48 8.19
CA LEU A 218 19.07 -4.56 7.50
C LEU A 218 19.42 -6.00 7.14
N ALA A 219 19.29 -6.93 8.09
CA ALA A 219 19.59 -8.34 7.85
C ALA A 219 18.73 -8.94 6.72
N VAL A 220 17.43 -8.64 6.71
CA VAL A 220 16.51 -9.07 5.64
C VAL A 220 16.92 -8.47 4.30
N VAL A 221 17.28 -7.19 4.24
CA VAL A 221 17.79 -6.58 3.00
C VAL A 221 19.06 -7.28 2.53
N CYS A 222 20.04 -7.54 3.41
CA CYS A 222 21.25 -8.27 3.05
C CYS A 222 20.95 -9.65 2.46
N VAL A 223 20.03 -10.41 3.06
CA VAL A 223 19.60 -11.72 2.53
C VAL A 223 18.99 -11.56 1.14
N VAL A 224 18.10 -10.59 0.95
CA VAL A 224 17.48 -10.31 -0.36
C VAL A 224 18.54 -9.93 -1.41
N LEU A 225 19.54 -9.13 -1.07
CA LEU A 225 20.59 -8.72 -1.99
C LEU A 225 21.51 -9.87 -2.38
N VAL A 226 21.91 -10.71 -1.43
CA VAL A 226 22.74 -11.91 -1.69
C VAL A 226 21.98 -12.89 -2.58
N LEU A 227 20.74 -13.21 -2.21
CA LEU A 227 19.90 -14.12 -3.00
C LEU A 227 19.58 -13.53 -4.37
N GLY A 228 19.33 -12.23 -4.48
CA GLY A 228 19.12 -11.54 -5.75
C GLY A 228 20.36 -11.53 -6.65
N GLY A 229 21.55 -11.39 -6.08
CA GLY A 229 22.81 -11.49 -6.82
C GLY A 229 23.06 -12.90 -7.34
N LEU A 230 22.94 -13.92 -6.47
CA LEU A 230 23.06 -15.33 -6.84
C LEU A 230 22.02 -15.74 -7.89
N ASP A 231 20.79 -15.26 -7.74
CA ASP A 231 19.75 -15.51 -8.72
C ASP A 231 20.10 -14.94 -10.08
N THR A 232 20.46 -13.66 -10.13
CA THR A 232 20.75 -12.97 -11.39
C THR A 232 22.00 -13.52 -12.09
N LEU A 233 23.05 -13.90 -11.34
CA LEU A 233 24.35 -14.32 -11.90
C LEU A 233 24.49 -15.83 -12.09
N VAL A 234 23.69 -16.65 -11.40
CA VAL A 234 23.91 -18.11 -11.38
C VAL A 234 22.62 -18.86 -11.65
N TRP A 235 21.62 -18.75 -10.77
CA TRP A 235 20.46 -19.63 -10.84
C TRP A 235 19.53 -19.30 -12.01
N ASN A 236 19.38 -18.04 -12.37
CA ASN A 236 18.54 -17.64 -13.49
C ASN A 236 19.16 -18.02 -14.85
N PRO A 237 20.45 -17.78 -15.13
CA PRO A 237 21.09 -18.33 -16.31
C PRO A 237 20.96 -19.86 -16.44
N MET A 238 21.22 -20.60 -15.36
CA MET A 238 21.08 -22.07 -15.37
C MET A 238 19.63 -22.53 -15.58
N ALA A 239 18.65 -21.77 -15.09
CA ALA A 239 17.23 -22.06 -15.32
C ALA A 239 16.82 -21.83 -16.77
N LYS A 240 17.41 -20.83 -17.43
CA LYS A 240 17.18 -20.50 -18.85
C LYS A 240 17.76 -21.52 -19.81
N VAL A 241 18.90 -22.13 -19.45
CA VAL A 241 19.60 -23.08 -20.32
C VAL A 241 19.79 -24.41 -19.57
N PRO A 242 18.71 -25.21 -19.41
CA PRO A 242 18.74 -26.41 -18.59
C PRO A 242 19.74 -27.43 -19.13
N GLY A 243 20.54 -28.03 -18.23
CA GLY A 243 21.54 -29.03 -18.57
C GLY A 243 22.92 -28.47 -18.96
N VAL A 244 23.06 -27.15 -19.07
CA VAL A 244 24.34 -26.50 -19.36
C VAL A 244 24.93 -25.88 -18.08
N GLY A 245 26.21 -26.14 -17.82
CA GLY A 245 26.92 -25.57 -16.68
C GLY A 245 27.15 -24.06 -16.86
N ILE A 246 27.18 -23.30 -15.76
CA ILE A 246 27.28 -21.83 -15.80
C ILE A 246 28.53 -21.32 -16.56
N ASP A 247 29.66 -22.00 -16.44
CA ASP A 247 30.90 -21.65 -17.14
C ASP A 247 30.77 -21.83 -18.66
N ALA A 248 30.01 -22.84 -19.10
CA ALA A 248 29.74 -23.06 -20.51
C ALA A 248 28.75 -22.02 -21.04
N ILE A 249 27.70 -21.68 -20.28
CA ILE A 249 26.75 -20.61 -20.64
C ILE A 249 27.49 -19.30 -20.91
N TYR A 250 28.32 -18.83 -19.95
CA TYR A 250 29.05 -17.58 -20.13
C TYR A 250 30.08 -17.63 -21.24
N ARG A 251 30.75 -18.78 -21.45
CA ARG A 251 31.70 -18.94 -22.55
C ARG A 251 31.03 -18.81 -23.92
N GLU A 252 29.87 -19.43 -24.09
CA GLU A 252 29.10 -19.33 -25.33
C GLU A 252 28.59 -17.90 -25.56
N MET A 253 28.11 -17.22 -24.52
CA MET A 253 27.73 -15.80 -24.62
C MET A 253 28.91 -14.93 -25.07
N ILE A 254 30.09 -15.08 -24.45
CA ILE A 254 31.31 -14.36 -24.85
C ILE A 254 31.64 -14.63 -26.33
N ALA A 255 31.51 -15.89 -26.77
CA ALA A 255 31.82 -16.28 -28.15
C ALA A 255 30.78 -15.78 -29.16
N ALA A 256 29.50 -15.73 -28.79
CA ALA A 256 28.40 -15.41 -29.67
C ALA A 256 28.22 -13.89 -29.90
N ASP A 257 28.25 -13.09 -28.82
CA ASP A 257 27.92 -11.66 -28.89
C ASP A 257 28.97 -10.74 -28.23
N GLY A 258 30.09 -11.30 -27.74
CA GLY A 258 31.13 -10.54 -27.06
C GLY A 258 30.74 -10.10 -25.65
N PHE A 259 29.80 -10.80 -25.00
CA PHE A 259 29.40 -10.55 -23.61
C PHE A 259 30.63 -10.41 -22.68
N VAL A 260 30.57 -9.45 -21.75
CA VAL A 260 31.65 -9.18 -20.79
C VAL A 260 31.16 -9.49 -19.36
N PRO A 261 31.47 -10.68 -18.80
CA PRO A 261 30.99 -11.08 -17.48
C PRO A 261 31.35 -10.09 -16.36
N GLU A 262 32.51 -9.45 -16.44
CA GLU A 262 32.97 -8.48 -15.44
C GLU A 262 32.08 -7.23 -15.42
N ALA A 263 31.62 -6.78 -16.59
CA ALA A 263 30.73 -5.62 -16.70
C ALA A 263 29.34 -5.94 -16.11
N ALA A 264 28.81 -7.13 -16.40
CA ALA A 264 27.55 -7.60 -15.84
C ALA A 264 27.64 -7.80 -14.31
N GLY A 265 28.72 -8.43 -13.84
CA GLY A 265 29.02 -8.57 -12.41
C GLY A 265 29.11 -7.21 -11.71
N SER A 266 29.74 -6.22 -12.36
CA SER A 266 29.82 -4.85 -11.85
C SER A 266 28.45 -4.19 -11.76
N ALA A 267 27.57 -4.37 -12.74
CA ALA A 267 26.19 -3.85 -12.70
C ALA A 267 25.40 -4.43 -11.52
N VAL A 268 25.48 -5.74 -11.29
CA VAL A 268 24.86 -6.41 -10.14
C VAL A 268 25.47 -5.94 -8.82
N ALA A 269 26.80 -5.77 -8.76
CA ALA A 269 27.48 -5.26 -7.57
C ALA A 269 27.05 -3.83 -7.24
N VAL A 270 26.98 -2.93 -8.23
CA VAL A 270 26.50 -1.55 -8.05
C VAL A 270 25.06 -1.54 -7.53
N TRP A 271 24.18 -2.37 -8.10
CA TRP A 271 22.82 -2.55 -7.59
C TRP A 271 22.82 -2.95 -6.11
N GLY A 272 23.59 -3.99 -5.75
CA GLY A 272 23.69 -4.47 -4.37
C GLY A 272 24.22 -3.40 -3.42
N ILE A 273 25.28 -2.69 -3.79
CA ILE A 273 25.91 -1.64 -2.99
C ILE A 273 24.93 -0.49 -2.74
N VAL A 274 24.23 0.00 -3.77
CA VAL A 274 23.27 1.11 -3.63
C VAL A 274 22.21 0.79 -2.58
N TRP A 275 21.62 -0.41 -2.64
CA TRP A 275 20.55 -0.81 -1.72
C TRP A 275 21.06 -1.18 -0.32
N PHE A 276 22.26 -1.75 -0.22
CA PHE A 276 22.93 -1.98 1.06
C PHE A 276 23.21 -0.65 1.78
N LEU A 277 23.72 0.35 1.07
CA LEU A 277 23.99 1.67 1.62
C LEU A 277 22.69 2.36 2.07
N ALA A 278 21.61 2.26 1.29
CA ALA A 278 20.31 2.79 1.68
C ALA A 278 19.79 2.15 2.99
N ALA A 279 19.84 0.83 3.11
CA ALA A 279 19.43 0.13 4.34
C ALA A 279 20.34 0.44 5.53
N THR A 280 21.65 0.55 5.30
CA THR A 280 22.62 0.94 6.33
C THR A 280 22.36 2.35 6.81
N ALA A 281 22.09 3.31 5.92
CA ALA A 281 21.76 4.68 6.28
C ALA A 281 20.50 4.76 7.16
N VAL A 282 19.44 4.00 6.85
CA VAL A 282 18.25 3.91 7.71
C VAL A 282 18.59 3.33 9.09
N THR A 283 19.42 2.29 9.13
CA THR A 283 19.84 1.62 10.38
C THR A 283 20.67 2.54 11.27
N VAL A 284 21.67 3.21 10.69
CA VAL A 284 22.53 4.19 11.37
C VAL A 284 21.69 5.37 11.84
N TRP A 285 20.76 5.88 11.03
CA TRP A 285 19.87 6.93 11.48
C TRP A 285 19.05 6.46 12.69
N ALA A 286 18.46 5.26 12.62
CA ALA A 286 17.64 4.70 13.69
C ALA A 286 18.39 4.55 15.03
N SER A 287 19.72 4.39 15.02
CA SER A 287 20.54 4.31 16.23
C SER A 287 20.87 5.67 16.85
N THR A 288 20.66 6.78 16.14
CA THR A 288 20.92 8.13 16.67
C THR A 288 19.75 8.70 17.50
N THR A 289 20.04 9.75 18.27
CA THR A 289 19.03 10.59 18.94
C THR A 289 18.17 11.35 17.92
N ALA A 290 18.78 11.84 16.83
CA ALA A 290 18.07 12.43 15.70
C ALA A 290 17.10 11.44 15.03
N GLY A 291 17.32 10.14 15.16
CA GLY A 291 16.42 9.08 14.72
C GLY A 291 15.22 8.81 15.60
N ALA A 292 15.01 9.56 16.69
CA ALA A 292 13.88 9.34 17.58
C ALA A 292 12.52 9.35 16.86
N TRP A 293 12.40 10.07 15.74
CA TRP A 293 11.20 10.11 14.92
C TRP A 293 10.95 8.83 14.10
N LEU A 294 11.93 7.94 13.93
CA LEU A 294 11.80 6.67 13.21
C LEU A 294 11.07 5.64 14.07
N THR A 295 9.76 5.79 14.18
CA THR A 295 8.90 4.82 14.87
C THR A 295 9.00 3.44 14.18
N PRO A 296 8.68 2.33 14.88
CA PRO A 296 8.71 0.99 14.28
C PRO A 296 7.96 0.90 12.94
N ARG A 297 6.81 1.57 12.85
CA ARG A 297 6.06 1.66 11.60
C ARG A 297 6.81 2.37 10.48
N ARG A 298 7.51 3.48 10.77
CA ARG A 298 8.31 4.20 9.76
C ARG A 298 9.49 3.37 9.29
N LEU A 299 10.15 2.64 10.21
CA LEU A 299 11.18 1.67 9.84
C LEU A 299 10.61 0.59 8.92
N GLY A 300 9.45 0.01 9.27
CA GLY A 300 8.76 -0.97 8.42
C GLY A 300 8.47 -0.43 7.01
N ILE A 301 7.95 0.80 6.90
CA ILE A 301 7.73 1.46 5.60
C ILE A 301 9.04 1.58 4.81
N LEU A 302 10.13 2.03 5.45
CA LEU A 302 11.41 2.25 4.77
C LEU A 302 12.05 0.95 4.30
N TYR A 303 12.15 -0.08 5.15
CA TYR A 303 12.76 -1.36 4.73
C TYR A 303 11.92 -2.11 3.71
N LEU A 304 10.59 -2.14 3.88
CA LEU A 304 9.71 -2.76 2.88
C LEU A 304 9.74 -2.01 1.54
N GLY A 305 9.84 -0.68 1.59
CA GLY A 305 10.08 0.15 0.40
C GLY A 305 11.41 -0.18 -0.27
N ILE A 306 12.50 -0.25 0.50
CA ILE A 306 13.83 -0.65 -0.01
C ILE A 306 13.77 -2.03 -0.65
N ILE A 307 13.20 -3.04 0.01
CA ILE A 307 13.08 -4.40 -0.54
C ILE A 307 12.28 -4.39 -1.84
N GLY A 308 11.13 -3.72 -1.84
CA GLY A 308 10.27 -3.67 -3.02
C GLY A 308 10.94 -3.01 -4.22
N VAL A 309 11.58 -1.86 -4.02
CA VAL A 309 12.28 -1.15 -5.11
C VAL A 309 13.56 -1.88 -5.51
N ALA A 310 14.31 -2.47 -4.58
CA ALA A 310 15.51 -3.24 -4.90
C ALA A 310 15.19 -4.45 -5.78
N LEU A 311 14.13 -5.20 -5.45
CA LEU A 311 13.68 -6.35 -6.24
C LEU A 311 13.13 -5.94 -7.60
N PHE A 312 12.40 -4.81 -7.68
CA PHE A 312 11.95 -4.27 -8.96
C PHE A 312 13.14 -3.85 -9.85
N LEU A 313 14.09 -3.08 -9.30
CA LEU A 313 15.25 -2.60 -10.06
C LEU A 313 16.29 -3.68 -10.35
N ARG A 314 16.18 -4.86 -9.75
CA ARG A 314 16.98 -6.03 -10.10
C ARG A 314 16.86 -6.39 -11.57
N LEU A 315 15.68 -6.17 -12.18
CA LEU A 315 15.44 -6.37 -13.61
C LEU A 315 16.48 -5.63 -14.47
N PHE A 316 16.79 -4.37 -14.12
CA PHE A 316 17.76 -3.57 -14.85
C PHE A 316 19.19 -4.04 -14.62
N ALA A 317 19.52 -4.48 -13.41
CA ALA A 317 20.84 -5.03 -13.10
C ALA A 317 21.13 -6.33 -13.87
N GLY A 318 20.11 -7.17 -14.08
CA GLY A 318 20.20 -8.41 -14.85
C GLY A 318 19.91 -8.27 -16.35
N PHE A 319 19.54 -7.09 -16.83
CA PHE A 319 19.02 -6.90 -18.19
C PHE A 319 20.02 -7.36 -19.26
N GLY A 320 21.28 -6.94 -19.17
CA GLY A 320 22.32 -7.33 -20.14
C GLY A 320 22.58 -8.83 -20.18
N ILE A 321 22.58 -9.50 -19.02
CA ILE A 321 22.70 -10.96 -18.92
C ILE A 321 21.50 -11.62 -19.59
N GLY A 322 20.29 -11.12 -19.31
CA GLY A 322 19.05 -11.66 -19.85
C GLY A 322 18.97 -11.57 -21.37
N MET A 323 19.39 -10.43 -21.95
CA MET A 323 19.44 -10.22 -23.41
C MET A 323 20.47 -11.14 -24.06
N SER A 324 21.70 -11.17 -23.55
CA SER A 324 22.76 -12.00 -24.14
C SER A 324 22.44 -13.49 -24.11
N ILE A 325 21.81 -14.00 -23.03
CA ILE A 325 21.30 -15.39 -23.00
C ILE A 325 20.20 -15.61 -24.03
N ALA A 326 19.25 -14.67 -24.16
CA ALA A 326 18.16 -14.78 -25.13
C ALA A 326 18.69 -14.82 -26.57
N ASP A 327 19.66 -13.97 -26.90
CA ASP A 327 20.27 -13.92 -28.22
C ASP A 327 21.15 -15.15 -28.51
N THR A 328 21.87 -15.66 -27.51
CA THR A 328 22.78 -16.81 -27.65
C THR A 328 22.03 -18.15 -27.72
N PHE A 329 21.00 -18.34 -26.90
CA PHE A 329 20.33 -19.62 -26.71
C PHE A 329 18.87 -19.64 -27.19
N ALA A 330 18.40 -18.55 -27.82
CA ALA A 330 17.01 -18.39 -28.27
C ALA A 330 15.97 -18.59 -27.15
N THR A 331 16.32 -18.26 -25.89
CA THR A 331 15.42 -18.39 -24.73
C THR A 331 14.41 -17.25 -24.70
N SER A 332 13.23 -17.48 -24.12
CA SER A 332 12.23 -16.43 -23.95
C SER A 332 12.40 -15.69 -22.61
N GLY A 333 11.58 -14.66 -22.38
CA GLY A 333 11.49 -13.98 -21.09
C GLY A 333 10.79 -14.82 -20.00
N GLY A 334 10.07 -15.88 -20.38
CA GLY A 334 9.30 -16.75 -19.49
C GLY A 334 10.16 -17.77 -18.74
N ASP A 335 11.36 -18.07 -19.25
CA ASP A 335 12.31 -18.98 -18.62
C ASP A 335 13.00 -18.27 -17.44
N VAL A 336 12.41 -18.37 -16.25
CA VAL A 336 12.96 -17.75 -15.03
C VAL A 336 13.10 -18.76 -13.90
N SER A 337 14.14 -18.57 -13.08
CA SER A 337 14.36 -19.40 -11.89
C SER A 337 13.16 -19.36 -10.93
N ALA A 338 13.00 -20.41 -10.12
CA ALA A 338 12.00 -20.46 -9.06
C ALA A 338 12.09 -19.26 -8.10
N LEU A 339 13.31 -18.83 -7.78
CA LEU A 339 13.55 -17.69 -6.90
C LEU A 339 13.17 -16.36 -7.56
N SER A 340 13.43 -16.19 -8.86
CA SER A 340 12.94 -15.03 -9.63
C SER A 340 11.41 -14.92 -9.56
N GLN A 341 10.70 -16.04 -9.70
CA GLN A 341 9.23 -16.06 -9.57
C GLN A 341 8.76 -15.66 -8.18
N VAL A 342 9.47 -16.09 -7.12
CA VAL A 342 9.19 -15.65 -5.74
C VAL A 342 9.44 -14.15 -5.60
N PHE A 343 10.56 -13.63 -6.12
CA PHE A 343 10.86 -12.20 -6.06
C PHE A 343 9.87 -11.32 -6.81
N HIS A 344 9.30 -11.81 -7.91
CA HIS A 344 8.24 -11.15 -8.65
C HIS A 344 6.96 -10.95 -7.83
N LEU A 345 6.74 -11.76 -6.79
CA LEU A 345 5.65 -11.57 -5.83
C LEU A 345 6.09 -10.77 -4.59
N VAL A 346 7.24 -11.11 -4.01
CA VAL A 346 7.72 -10.51 -2.75
C VAL A 346 7.98 -9.01 -2.91
N GLY A 347 8.62 -8.58 -3.99
CA GLY A 347 8.95 -7.17 -4.21
C GLY A 347 7.71 -6.27 -4.24
N PRO A 348 6.74 -6.52 -5.13
CA PRO A 348 5.51 -5.74 -5.23
C PRO A 348 4.67 -5.80 -3.96
N VAL A 349 4.56 -6.96 -3.32
CA VAL A 349 3.82 -7.10 -2.05
C VAL A 349 4.49 -6.31 -0.92
N ALA A 350 5.83 -6.33 -0.84
CA ALA A 350 6.57 -5.52 0.13
C ALA A 350 6.31 -4.02 -0.10
N PHE A 351 6.42 -3.56 -1.34
CA PHE A 351 6.17 -2.15 -1.66
C PHE A 351 4.71 -1.73 -1.42
N ALA A 352 3.75 -2.57 -1.82
CA ALA A 352 2.33 -2.36 -1.53
C ALA A 352 2.08 -2.27 -0.03
N THR A 353 2.69 -3.16 0.76
CA THR A 353 2.61 -3.13 2.23
C THR A 353 3.19 -1.84 2.80
N ALA A 354 4.32 -1.35 2.26
CA ALA A 354 4.90 -0.07 2.65
C ALA A 354 3.93 1.11 2.36
N ALA A 355 3.28 1.11 1.19
CA ALA A 355 2.28 2.12 0.82
C ALA A 355 1.05 2.09 1.75
N LEU A 356 0.51 0.90 2.05
CA LEU A 356 -0.60 0.73 2.99
C LEU A 356 -0.20 1.17 4.41
N LEU A 357 0.97 0.75 4.87
CA LEU A 357 1.52 1.22 6.14
C LEU A 357 1.70 2.73 6.14
N PHE A 358 2.01 3.39 5.02
CA PHE A 358 2.04 4.85 4.95
C PHE A 358 0.63 5.47 5.09
N GLY A 359 -0.37 4.94 4.37
CA GLY A 359 -1.75 5.46 4.37
C GLY A 359 -2.49 5.35 5.71
N TRP A 360 -2.28 4.26 6.45
CA TRP A 360 -3.01 3.93 7.69
C TRP A 360 -2.36 4.49 8.96
N ALA A 361 -2.27 5.82 9.09
CA ALA A 361 -1.71 6.41 10.32
C ALA A 361 -2.62 6.23 11.54
N PRO A 362 -2.09 5.79 12.70
CA PRO A 362 -2.87 5.68 13.94
C PRO A 362 -3.49 7.03 14.30
N SER A 363 -4.79 7.02 14.60
CA SER A 363 -5.50 8.21 15.06
C SER A 363 -4.93 8.64 16.43
N PRO A 364 -4.74 9.96 16.69
CA PRO A 364 -4.20 10.44 17.96
C PRO A 364 -4.95 9.96 19.21
N LYS A 365 -6.24 9.63 19.10
CA LYS A 365 -7.09 9.28 20.25
C LYS A 365 -6.79 7.92 20.88
N SER A 366 -6.17 6.97 20.17
CA SER A 366 -5.85 5.66 20.76
C SER A 366 -4.81 5.75 21.88
N ASP A 367 -3.94 6.75 21.83
CA ASP A 367 -2.83 6.88 22.78
C ASP A 367 -3.26 7.63 24.06
N ALA A 368 -4.30 8.48 23.98
CA ALA A 368 -4.81 9.25 25.11
C ALA A 368 -5.63 8.40 26.10
N LEU A 369 -6.36 7.39 25.61
CA LEU A 369 -7.18 6.50 26.46
C LEU A 369 -6.35 5.40 27.16
N GLY A 370 -5.08 5.22 26.76
CA GLY A 370 -4.17 4.23 27.36
C GLY A 370 -3.15 4.82 28.33
N ALA A 371 -3.09 6.15 28.47
CA ALA A 371 -2.26 6.78 29.50
C ALA A 371 -3.03 6.70 30.83
N PRO A 372 -2.51 6.01 31.86
CA PRO A 372 -3.17 5.98 33.16
C PRO A 372 -3.30 7.42 33.68
N GLU A 373 -4.53 7.85 33.94
CA GLU A 373 -4.89 9.21 34.40
C GLU A 373 -4.18 9.65 35.70
N GLY A 374 -3.42 8.77 36.34
CA GLY A 374 -2.77 9.00 37.64
C GLY A 374 -1.35 9.58 37.63
N ARG A 375 -0.74 9.98 36.50
CA ARG A 375 0.67 10.47 36.49
C ARG A 375 0.88 11.97 36.26
N THR A 376 -0.16 12.75 36.06
CA THR A 376 -0.04 14.20 35.79
C THR A 376 -0.03 15.09 37.04
N ALA A 377 -0.10 14.53 38.25
CA ALA A 377 -0.19 15.32 39.48
C ALA A 377 1.15 15.58 40.23
N ALA A 378 2.29 15.09 39.75
CA ALA A 378 3.55 15.12 40.54
C ALA A 378 4.71 15.95 39.93
N ILE A 379 4.41 16.97 39.12
CA ILE A 379 5.44 17.94 38.67
C ILE A 379 4.89 19.36 38.90
N ALA A 380 4.70 19.67 40.18
CA ALA A 380 4.56 21.02 40.71
C ALA A 380 5.08 20.95 42.16
N GLY A 381 6.39 21.10 42.30
CA GLY A 381 7.13 21.05 43.57
C GLY A 381 8.58 21.44 43.32
#